data_AF-A0A952LLQ2-F1
#
_entry.id   AF-A0A952LLQ2-F1
#
_cell.length_a   1.000
_cell.length_b   1.000
_cell.length_c   1.000
_cell.angle_alpha   90.00
_cell.angle_beta   90.00
_cell.angle_gamma   90.00
#
_symmetry.space_group_name_H-M   'P 1'
#
loop_
_entity.id
_entity.type
_entity.pdbx_description
1 polymer ?
#
loop_
_entity_poly.entity_id
_entity_poly.type
_entity_poly.pdbx_seq_one_letter_code
_entity_poly.pdbx_strand_id
1 'polypeptide(L)'
;MDNIKVLCIYLVLSLAIFGCSSDVEEVEPNNRFTKVYNNENFDDSFFALDVKQTADGGYLLLGRKELEDSPYGGVYVIKTDDEGNYQWQAVPTSEFRNPVPNFIFIDGAYHFVCMAKGTGGNISEGILARVNESSKIIEIARIYPDVKNPLHASETRDGGMLILGYDQGAEESSLSKIGSDKSFTWQTKYAILENQNEAIFNHLFYVNKRLPFFTGSLEDGGYFMNGFSDFTLSVEFVDANGGKQGAIQGFRDEGTVSSLVHLSGNQFSMSKYSYTQNFVLPLTEFDPTVVNNIKDLDGNEFPELAPEPDVRVLRQTINGNSYLIYAANSKSNQIVLYAYDEAKLAENGGEFAFVGTTRVGFSDRFEIANIIPTEDEGLAVAATTYVGGRFSRLALFKLSPGDLRKLAGL
;
A
#
# COMPACT_ATOMS: atom_id res chain seq x y z
N MET A 1 51.25 -37.36 47.86
CA MET A 1 49.80 -37.04 47.75
C MET A 1 49.55 -35.61 47.23
N ASP A 2 50.58 -34.93 46.72
CA ASP A 2 50.48 -33.49 46.38
C ASP A 2 50.34 -33.19 44.88
N ASN A 3 50.75 -34.11 43.99
CA ASN A 3 50.65 -33.88 42.54
C ASN A 3 49.24 -34.10 41.96
N ILE A 4 48.37 -34.86 42.66
CA ILE A 4 46.98 -35.08 42.22
C ILE A 4 46.10 -33.86 42.58
N LYS A 5 46.39 -33.18 43.69
CA LYS A 5 45.67 -31.96 44.09
C LYS A 5 45.97 -30.78 43.16
N VAL A 6 47.22 -30.64 42.72
CA VAL A 6 47.61 -29.59 41.77
C VAL A 6 46.99 -29.84 40.39
N LEU A 7 46.93 -31.11 39.93
CA LEU A 7 46.31 -31.45 38.65
C LEU A 7 44.79 -31.21 38.65
N CYS A 8 44.09 -31.50 39.75
CA CYS A 8 42.66 -31.21 39.89
C CYS A 8 42.37 -29.70 39.91
N ILE A 9 43.26 -28.87 40.49
CA ILE A 9 43.10 -27.41 40.50
C ILE A 9 43.25 -26.83 39.10
N TYR A 10 44.20 -27.30 38.28
CA TYR A 10 44.32 -26.86 36.89
C TYR A 10 43.17 -27.35 35.99
N LEU A 11 42.64 -28.55 36.24
CA LEU A 11 41.48 -29.07 35.50
C LEU A 11 40.21 -28.25 35.81
N VAL A 12 39.99 -27.89 37.08
CA VAL A 12 38.86 -27.06 37.49
C VAL A 12 39.02 -25.60 37.01
N LEU A 13 40.25 -25.06 36.96
CA LEU A 13 40.50 -23.74 36.34
C LEU A 13 40.27 -23.76 34.82
N SER A 14 40.58 -24.85 34.12
CA SER A 14 40.30 -24.97 32.68
C SER A 14 38.80 -25.13 32.35
N LEU A 15 38.04 -25.78 33.24
CA LEU A 15 36.58 -25.92 33.13
C LEU A 15 35.83 -24.63 33.51
N ALA A 16 36.45 -23.74 34.29
CA ALA A 16 35.90 -22.41 34.58
C ALA A 16 36.09 -21.39 33.44
N ILE A 17 36.96 -21.67 32.46
CA ILE A 17 37.18 -20.80 31.28
C ILE A 17 36.24 -21.18 30.10
N PHE A 18 35.57 -22.34 30.18
CA PHE A 18 34.55 -22.78 29.21
C PHE A 18 33.10 -22.60 29.71
N GLY A 19 32.90 -21.86 30.81
CA GLY A 19 31.58 -21.55 31.35
C GLY A 19 31.02 -20.26 30.77
N CYS A 20 29.97 -20.40 29.96
CA CYS A 20 29.16 -19.35 29.33
C CYS A 20 29.85 -18.56 28.20
N SER A 21 29.88 -19.13 26.99
CA SER A 21 29.39 -18.31 25.88
C SER A 21 27.89 -18.15 26.10
N SER A 22 27.48 -17.06 26.73
CA SER A 22 26.19 -16.52 26.32
C SER A 22 26.36 -16.26 24.83
N ASP A 23 25.66 -17.01 23.98
CA ASP A 23 25.31 -16.53 22.67
C ASP A 23 24.52 -15.24 22.94
N VAL A 24 25.26 -14.16 23.11
CA VAL A 24 24.73 -12.85 22.81
C VAL A 24 24.54 -12.99 21.32
N GLU A 25 23.32 -13.30 20.88
CA GLU A 25 22.89 -12.86 19.56
C GLU A 25 23.35 -11.42 19.49
N GLU A 26 24.39 -11.17 18.70
CA GLU A 26 24.86 -9.84 18.42
C GLU A 26 23.61 -9.16 17.88
N VAL A 27 22.99 -8.32 18.70
CA VAL A 27 21.84 -7.52 18.30
C VAL A 27 22.46 -6.51 17.35
N GLU A 28 22.63 -6.94 16.10
CA GLU A 28 22.71 -6.06 14.94
C GLU A 28 21.69 -4.95 15.22
N PRO A 29 22.08 -3.66 15.18
CA PRO A 29 21.14 -2.57 15.34
C PRO A 29 20.00 -2.83 14.36
N ASN A 30 18.90 -3.38 14.87
CA ASN A 30 17.84 -3.86 14.02
C ASN A 30 17.27 -2.59 13.42
N ASN A 31 17.55 -2.34 12.14
CA ASN A 31 17.02 -1.22 11.37
C ASN A 31 15.49 -1.37 11.30
N ARG A 32 14.86 -1.09 12.44
CA ARG A 32 13.51 -1.42 12.87
C ARG A 32 13.10 -0.34 13.86
N PHE A 33 11.94 0.24 13.63
CA PHE A 33 11.37 1.24 14.52
C PHE A 33 9.86 1.28 14.39
N THR A 34 9.23 1.94 15.36
CA THR A 34 7.83 2.35 15.31
C THR A 34 7.77 3.83 15.65
N LYS A 35 7.14 4.62 14.78
CA LYS A 35 6.99 6.07 14.97
C LYS A 35 5.54 6.45 14.76
N VAL A 36 5.04 7.29 15.64
CA VAL A 36 3.72 7.94 15.51
C VAL A 36 3.97 9.44 15.45
N TYR A 37 3.52 10.08 14.37
CA TYR A 37 3.76 11.49 14.14
C TYR A 37 2.58 12.28 14.68
N ASN A 38 2.79 12.86 15.87
CA ASN A 38 1.79 13.71 16.50
C ASN A 38 1.86 15.15 15.96
N ASN A 39 0.77 15.89 16.11
CA ASN A 39 0.68 17.31 15.82
C ASN A 39 0.34 18.06 17.13
N GLU A 40 0.83 19.29 17.28
CA GLU A 40 0.54 20.16 18.42
C GLU A 40 -0.96 20.48 18.54
N ASN A 41 -1.68 20.55 17.42
CA ASN A 41 -3.13 20.67 17.42
C ASN A 41 -3.79 19.28 17.55
N PHE A 42 -4.35 19.01 18.73
CA PHE A 42 -4.98 17.72 19.00
C PHE A 42 -6.27 17.50 18.19
N ASP A 43 -6.96 18.57 17.82
CA ASP A 43 -8.23 18.48 17.08
C ASP A 43 -8.06 18.15 15.60
N ASP A 44 -6.84 18.22 15.06
CA ASP A 44 -6.57 17.81 13.69
C ASP A 44 -6.61 16.27 13.56
N SER A 45 -7.28 15.78 12.52
CA SER A 45 -7.30 14.37 12.13
C SER A 45 -6.41 14.13 10.91
N PHE A 46 -5.58 13.09 10.97
CA PHE A 46 -4.71 12.69 9.86
C PHE A 46 -4.85 11.21 9.53
N PHE A 47 -4.98 10.90 8.25
CA PHE A 47 -5.10 9.53 7.75
C PHE A 47 -3.96 9.23 6.79
N ALA A 48 -3.20 8.17 7.06
CA ALA A 48 -2.11 7.74 6.17
C ALA A 48 -2.67 7.24 4.84
N LEU A 49 -1.95 7.54 3.76
CA LEU A 49 -2.25 7.10 2.40
C LEU A 49 -1.11 6.28 1.82
N ASP A 50 0.13 6.73 2.00
CA ASP A 50 1.28 6.08 1.41
C ASP A 50 2.61 6.41 2.13
N VAL A 51 3.65 5.63 1.83
CA VAL A 51 5.05 5.87 2.17
C VAL A 51 5.95 5.59 0.97
N LYS A 52 7.02 6.37 0.83
CA LYS A 52 8.13 6.10 -0.11
C LYS A 52 9.46 6.29 0.61
N GLN A 53 10.39 5.36 0.44
CA GLN A 53 11.76 5.56 0.91
C GLN A 53 12.47 6.58 0.01
N THR A 54 13.22 7.49 0.61
CA THR A 54 14.01 8.51 -0.07
C THR A 54 15.45 8.06 -0.27
N ALA A 55 16.15 8.66 -1.25
CA ALA A 55 17.52 8.27 -1.61
C ALA A 55 18.55 8.50 -0.48
N ASP A 56 18.20 9.29 0.53
CA ASP A 56 19.00 9.47 1.76
C ASP A 56 18.71 8.39 2.83
N GLY A 57 17.95 7.35 2.49
CA GLY A 57 17.52 6.27 3.40
C GLY A 57 16.28 6.59 4.21
N GLY A 58 15.86 7.86 4.27
CA GLY A 58 14.67 8.32 5.01
C GLY A 58 13.34 8.00 4.34
N TYR A 59 12.26 8.61 4.82
CA TYR A 59 10.91 8.31 4.33
C TYR A 59 10.07 9.56 4.10
N LEU A 60 9.33 9.57 2.99
CA LEU A 60 8.20 10.44 2.76
C LEU A 60 6.91 9.69 3.10
N LEU A 61 6.04 10.32 3.89
CA LEU A 61 4.70 9.84 4.19
C LEU A 61 3.67 10.78 3.58
N LEU A 62 2.68 10.23 2.88
CA LEU A 62 1.52 10.96 2.38
C LEU A 62 0.33 10.68 3.28
N GLY A 63 -0.42 11.73 3.60
CA GLY A 63 -1.65 11.63 4.34
C GLY A 63 -2.70 12.64 3.93
N ARG A 64 -3.94 12.33 4.31
CA ARG A 64 -5.09 13.21 4.27
C ARG A 64 -5.20 13.95 5.60
N LYS A 65 -5.31 15.27 5.58
CA LYS A 65 -5.67 16.10 6.74
C LYS A 65 -7.14 16.49 6.67
N GLU A 66 -7.91 16.37 7.75
CA GLU A 66 -9.25 16.96 7.78
C GLU A 66 -9.20 18.50 7.82
N LEU A 67 -10.12 19.13 7.10
CA LEU A 67 -10.21 20.58 6.99
C LEU A 67 -11.49 21.05 7.66
N GLU A 68 -11.40 22.14 8.44
CA GLU A 68 -12.57 22.72 9.11
C GLU A 68 -13.53 23.40 8.11
N ASP A 69 -13.00 23.91 7.00
CA ASP A 69 -13.72 24.71 6.01
C ASP A 69 -14.16 23.92 4.76
N SER A 70 -13.88 22.62 4.72
CA SER A 70 -14.14 21.80 3.53
C SER A 70 -14.45 20.35 3.89
N PRO A 71 -15.43 19.70 3.23
CA PRO A 71 -15.64 18.27 3.39
C PRO A 71 -14.48 17.46 2.77
N TYR A 72 -13.81 18.03 1.75
CA TYR A 72 -12.62 17.41 1.15
C TYR A 72 -11.45 17.42 2.14
N GLY A 73 -10.64 16.37 2.09
CA GLY A 73 -9.39 16.33 2.84
C GLY A 73 -8.33 17.22 2.21
N GLY A 74 -7.52 17.87 3.04
CA GLY A 74 -6.27 18.50 2.64
C GLY A 74 -5.14 17.49 2.47
N VAL A 75 -4.04 17.96 1.90
CA VAL A 75 -2.80 17.19 1.77
C VAL A 75 -1.94 17.38 3.02
N TYR A 76 -1.29 16.30 3.44
CA TYR A 76 -0.28 16.31 4.49
C TYR A 76 0.90 15.43 4.08
N VAL A 77 2.10 16.00 4.03
CA VAL A 77 3.34 15.25 3.73
C VAL A 77 4.29 15.38 4.90
N ILE A 78 4.90 14.28 5.34
CA ILE A 78 5.98 14.25 6.34
C ILE A 78 7.24 13.69 5.69
N LYS A 79 8.39 14.29 5.97
CA LYS A 79 9.72 13.71 5.72
C LYS A 79 10.38 13.30 7.03
N THR A 80 11.06 12.16 7.00
CA THR A 80 11.84 11.63 8.11
C THR A 80 13.26 11.29 7.69
N ASP A 81 14.15 11.12 8.66
CA ASP A 81 15.42 10.43 8.45
C ASP A 81 15.21 8.90 8.32
N ASP A 82 16.31 8.18 8.14
CA ASP A 82 16.41 6.72 8.00
C ASP A 82 15.98 5.95 9.26
N GLU A 83 16.07 6.57 10.44
CA GLU A 83 15.55 6.05 11.70
C GLU A 83 14.06 6.40 11.95
N GLY A 84 13.41 7.06 10.99
CA GLY A 84 12.02 7.50 11.10
C GLY A 84 11.81 8.70 12.03
N ASN A 85 12.86 9.42 12.41
CA ASN A 85 12.72 10.67 13.14
C ASN A 85 12.24 11.79 12.21
N TYR A 86 11.31 12.60 12.71
CA TYR A 86 10.75 13.72 11.98
C TYR A 86 11.82 14.73 11.53
N GLN A 87 11.77 15.15 10.27
CA GLN A 87 12.60 16.22 9.72
C GLN A 87 11.79 17.47 9.38
N TRP A 88 10.72 17.29 8.59
CA TRP A 88 9.82 18.39 8.20
C TRP A 88 8.46 17.86 7.75
N GLN A 89 7.48 18.75 7.67
CA GLN A 89 6.18 18.49 7.06
C GLN A 89 5.79 19.61 6.09
N ALA A 90 4.94 19.28 5.13
CA ALA A 90 4.30 20.24 4.25
C ALA A 90 2.77 20.07 4.32
N VAL A 91 2.08 21.19 4.56
CA VAL A 91 0.62 21.29 4.53
C VAL A 91 0.27 22.35 3.48
N PRO A 92 0.16 21.97 2.20
CA PRO A 92 -0.04 22.94 1.14
C PRO A 92 -1.42 23.61 1.24
N THR A 93 -1.57 24.71 0.50
CA THR A 93 -2.69 25.64 0.65
C THR A 93 -4.05 25.02 0.28
N SER A 94 -5.11 25.84 0.36
CA SER A 94 -6.48 25.45 0.02
C SER A 94 -6.68 24.92 -1.41
N GLU A 95 -5.68 25.02 -2.29
CA GLU A 95 -5.78 24.56 -3.67
C GLU A 95 -5.62 23.05 -3.83
N PHE A 96 -4.94 22.34 -2.92
CA PHE A 96 -4.75 20.89 -3.00
C PHE A 96 -5.79 20.17 -2.12
N ARG A 97 -6.49 19.20 -2.70
CA ARG A 97 -7.55 18.43 -2.03
C ARG A 97 -7.47 16.96 -2.38
N ASN A 98 -7.88 16.09 -1.46
CA ASN A 98 -7.97 14.65 -1.63
C ASN A 98 -6.77 14.05 -2.39
N PRO A 99 -5.59 13.99 -1.74
CA PRO A 99 -4.52 13.14 -2.26
C PRO A 99 -5.02 11.70 -2.37
N VAL A 100 -4.61 11.02 -3.43
CA VAL A 100 -4.86 9.59 -3.61
C VAL A 100 -3.62 8.78 -3.20
N PRO A 101 -3.75 7.47 -2.93
CA PRO A 101 -2.61 6.63 -2.61
C PRO A 101 -1.53 6.63 -3.70
N ASN A 102 -0.30 6.31 -3.27
CA ASN A 102 0.95 6.20 -4.00
C ASN A 102 1.68 7.52 -4.34
N PHE A 103 2.92 7.61 -3.85
CA PHE A 103 3.95 8.46 -4.40
C PHE A 103 4.48 7.88 -5.71
N ILE A 104 4.79 8.78 -6.63
CA ILE A 104 5.26 8.52 -7.98
C ILE A 104 6.62 9.22 -8.15
N PHE A 105 7.66 8.48 -8.46
CA PHE A 105 8.99 8.98 -8.70
C PHE A 105 9.26 9.06 -10.20
N ILE A 106 9.24 10.29 -10.72
CA ILE A 106 9.47 10.57 -12.14
C ILE A 106 10.39 11.77 -12.22
N ASP A 107 11.36 11.72 -13.14
CA ASP A 107 12.25 12.85 -13.42
C ASP A 107 13.03 13.32 -12.16
N GLY A 108 13.50 12.34 -11.37
CA GLY A 108 14.31 12.58 -10.19
C GLY A 108 13.57 13.23 -9.01
N ALA A 109 12.23 13.26 -9.02
CA ALA A 109 11.44 13.88 -7.95
C ALA A 109 10.22 13.04 -7.58
N TYR A 110 9.83 13.17 -6.30
CA TYR A 110 8.63 12.57 -5.75
C TYR A 110 7.39 13.40 -6.10
N HIS A 111 6.36 12.73 -6.55
CA HIS A 111 5.08 13.30 -6.91
C HIS A 111 3.96 12.49 -6.29
N PHE A 112 2.75 13.04 -6.27
CA PHE A 112 1.53 12.30 -5.97
C PHE A 112 0.37 12.96 -6.72
N VAL A 113 -0.74 12.24 -6.86
CA VAL A 113 -1.95 12.76 -7.51
C VAL A 113 -2.93 13.26 -6.45
N CYS A 114 -3.57 14.39 -6.72
CA CYS A 114 -4.66 14.91 -5.91
C CYS A 114 -5.60 15.74 -6.78
N MET A 115 -6.62 16.35 -6.17
CA MET A 115 -7.48 17.33 -6.80
C MET A 115 -6.97 18.75 -6.60
N ALA A 116 -7.30 19.62 -7.55
CA ALA A 116 -7.28 21.06 -7.34
C ALA A 116 -8.49 21.77 -7.94
N LYS A 117 -8.65 23.04 -7.57
CA LYS A 117 -9.68 23.91 -8.15
C LYS A 117 -9.40 24.11 -9.64
N GLY A 118 -10.26 23.56 -10.47
CA GLY A 118 -10.16 23.63 -11.92
C GLY A 118 -10.57 24.97 -12.51
N THR A 119 -10.45 25.08 -13.82
CA THR A 119 -10.84 26.27 -14.61
C THR A 119 -12.33 26.64 -14.47
N GLY A 120 -13.19 25.66 -14.19
CA GLY A 120 -14.62 25.85 -13.94
C GLY A 120 -14.99 26.20 -12.50
N GLY A 121 -14.01 26.38 -11.60
CA GLY A 121 -14.23 26.78 -10.21
C GLY A 121 -14.59 25.64 -9.23
N ASN A 122 -14.87 24.43 -9.73
CA ASN A 122 -15.08 23.24 -8.91
C ASN A 122 -13.75 22.50 -8.68
N ILE A 123 -13.58 21.95 -7.46
CA ILE A 123 -12.43 21.12 -7.10
C ILE A 123 -12.73 19.70 -7.58
N SER A 124 -12.29 19.38 -8.78
CA SER A 124 -12.44 18.03 -9.34
C SER A 124 -11.37 17.66 -10.37
N GLU A 125 -10.53 18.60 -10.82
CA GLU A 125 -9.49 18.32 -11.80
C GLU A 125 -8.31 17.62 -11.12
N GLY A 126 -7.87 16.52 -11.71
CA GLY A 126 -6.68 15.80 -11.28
C GLY A 126 -5.43 16.61 -11.54
N ILE A 127 -4.55 16.68 -10.55
CA ILE A 127 -3.26 17.33 -10.66
C ILE A 127 -2.15 16.38 -10.25
N LEU A 128 -1.00 16.55 -10.87
CA LEU A 128 0.26 16.01 -10.38
C LEU A 128 0.90 17.05 -9.48
N ALA A 129 0.95 16.76 -8.19
CA ALA A 129 1.69 17.54 -7.22
C ALA A 129 3.13 17.02 -7.14
N ARG A 130 4.11 17.92 -7.00
CA ARG A 130 5.52 17.61 -6.78
C ARG A 130 5.93 17.99 -5.38
N VAL A 131 6.67 17.10 -4.73
CA VAL A 131 7.35 17.36 -3.46
C VAL A 131 8.71 17.99 -3.76
N ASN A 132 8.95 19.20 -3.26
CA ASN A 132 10.27 19.83 -3.31
C ASN A 132 10.94 19.69 -1.94
N GLU A 133 11.87 18.74 -1.83
CA GLU A 133 12.53 18.44 -0.54
C GLU A 133 13.48 19.55 -0.08
N SER A 134 14.05 20.33 -1.02
CA SER A 134 14.98 21.42 -0.69
C SER A 134 14.25 22.63 -0.10
N SER A 135 13.15 23.05 -0.71
CA SER A 135 12.33 24.17 -0.21
C SER A 135 11.25 23.73 0.77
N LYS A 136 11.02 22.42 0.94
CA LYS A 136 10.04 21.82 1.85
C LYS A 136 8.61 22.24 1.54
N ILE A 137 8.27 22.37 0.26
CA ILE A 137 6.93 22.75 -0.22
C ILE A 137 6.40 21.72 -1.20
N ILE A 138 5.09 21.79 -1.44
CA ILE A 138 4.43 21.09 -2.54
C ILE A 138 4.07 22.10 -3.62
N GLU A 139 4.33 21.77 -4.88
CA GLU A 139 4.04 22.60 -6.04
C GLU A 139 3.24 21.83 -7.10
N ILE A 140 2.50 22.54 -7.95
CA ILE A 140 1.79 21.93 -9.07
C ILE A 140 2.80 21.61 -10.18
N ALA A 141 2.98 20.33 -10.49
CA ALA A 141 3.79 19.90 -11.62
C ALA A 141 2.99 19.92 -12.93
N ARG A 142 1.73 19.46 -12.89
CA ARG A 142 0.84 19.46 -14.07
C ARG A 142 -0.62 19.37 -13.64
N ILE A 143 -1.50 19.91 -14.47
CA ILE A 143 -2.96 19.76 -14.34
C ILE A 143 -3.45 18.86 -15.48
N TYR A 144 -4.34 17.93 -15.15
CA TYR A 144 -5.03 17.04 -16.09
C TYR A 144 -6.54 17.29 -16.01
N PRO A 145 -7.06 18.29 -16.76
CA PRO A 145 -8.47 18.66 -16.67
C PRO A 145 -9.41 17.52 -17.06
N ASP A 146 -8.96 16.59 -17.90
CA ASP A 146 -9.73 15.43 -18.36
C ASP A 146 -9.73 14.26 -17.35
N VAL A 147 -8.96 14.35 -16.26
CA VAL A 147 -9.07 13.44 -15.12
C VAL A 147 -9.95 14.12 -14.08
N LYS A 148 -11.17 13.61 -13.89
CA LYS A 148 -12.08 14.07 -12.84
C LYS A 148 -11.98 13.18 -11.61
N ASN A 149 -12.06 13.75 -10.41
CA ASN A 149 -12.03 13.08 -9.11
C ASN A 149 -11.07 11.87 -9.11
N PRO A 150 -9.74 12.08 -9.19
CA PRO A 150 -8.79 10.99 -9.09
C PRO A 150 -9.06 10.15 -7.84
N LEU A 151 -9.01 8.83 -7.99
CA LEU A 151 -9.27 7.84 -6.94
C LEU A 151 -8.02 7.02 -6.60
N HIS A 152 -7.12 6.83 -7.57
CA HIS A 152 -5.86 6.11 -7.38
C HIS A 152 -4.87 6.48 -8.49
N ALA A 153 -3.57 6.34 -8.21
CA ALA A 153 -2.53 6.43 -9.22
C ALA A 153 -1.42 5.40 -8.95
N SER A 154 -0.68 4.99 -9.97
CA SER A 154 0.49 4.12 -9.80
C SER A 154 1.55 4.35 -10.88
N GLU A 155 2.81 4.10 -10.54
CA GLU A 155 3.91 4.07 -11.51
C GLU A 155 3.70 2.93 -12.52
N THR A 156 4.10 3.16 -13.76
CA THR A 156 4.13 2.14 -14.80
C THR A 156 5.54 1.68 -15.09
N ARG A 157 5.70 0.45 -15.58
CA ARG A 157 7.02 -0.16 -15.86
C ARG A 157 7.87 0.63 -16.87
N ASP A 158 7.22 1.41 -17.74
CA ASP A 158 7.85 2.30 -18.72
C ASP A 158 8.29 3.67 -18.14
N GLY A 159 8.17 3.87 -16.82
CA GLY A 159 8.54 5.12 -16.13
C GLY A 159 7.49 6.23 -16.20
N GLY A 160 6.28 5.94 -16.72
CA GLY A 160 5.13 6.84 -16.64
C GLY A 160 4.26 6.59 -15.41
N MET A 161 2.96 6.91 -15.53
CA MET A 161 1.97 6.58 -14.49
C MET A 161 0.59 6.26 -15.08
N LEU A 162 -0.22 5.58 -14.29
CA LEU A 162 -1.66 5.47 -14.47
C LEU A 162 -2.38 6.37 -13.47
N ILE A 163 -3.50 6.94 -13.90
CA ILE A 163 -4.42 7.66 -13.02
C ILE A 163 -5.83 7.14 -13.27
N LEU A 164 -6.46 6.63 -12.21
CA LEU A 164 -7.88 6.29 -12.17
C LEU A 164 -8.67 7.52 -11.71
N GLY A 165 -9.65 7.94 -12.50
CA GLY A 165 -10.57 9.03 -12.15
C GLY A 165 -12.04 8.64 -12.30
N TYR A 166 -12.91 9.43 -11.69
CA TYR A 166 -14.37 9.32 -11.78
C TYR A 166 -15.00 10.65 -12.18
N ASP A 167 -15.70 10.66 -13.32
CA ASP A 167 -16.48 11.81 -13.77
C ASP A 167 -17.94 11.64 -13.34
N GLN A 168 -18.33 12.38 -12.31
CA GLN A 168 -19.71 12.39 -11.81
C GLN A 168 -20.71 12.94 -12.83
N GLY A 169 -20.30 13.89 -13.67
CA GLY A 169 -21.19 14.51 -14.65
C GLY A 169 -21.47 13.59 -15.83
N ALA A 170 -20.49 12.76 -16.20
CA ALA A 170 -20.62 11.77 -17.26
C ALA A 170 -21.07 10.39 -16.76
N GLU A 171 -21.04 10.14 -15.44
CA GLU A 171 -21.25 8.81 -14.83
C GLU A 171 -20.26 7.78 -15.40
N GLU A 172 -18.98 8.13 -15.40
CA GLU A 172 -17.91 7.32 -16.01
C GLU A 172 -16.70 7.18 -15.10
N SER A 173 -16.11 5.98 -15.04
CA SER A 173 -14.72 5.82 -14.61
C SER A 173 -13.77 6.03 -15.79
N SER A 174 -12.54 6.46 -15.51
CA SER A 174 -11.50 6.62 -16.52
C SER A 174 -10.16 6.06 -16.05
N LEU A 175 -9.48 5.35 -16.94
CA LEU A 175 -8.07 5.00 -16.79
C LEU A 175 -7.26 5.87 -17.74
N SER A 176 -6.36 6.67 -17.20
CA SER A 176 -5.50 7.57 -17.97
C SER A 176 -4.06 7.10 -17.90
N LYS A 177 -3.39 6.94 -19.05
CA LYS A 177 -1.95 6.71 -19.11
C LYS A 177 -1.23 8.02 -19.39
N ILE A 178 -0.27 8.30 -18.52
CA ILE A 178 0.61 9.45 -18.60
C ILE A 178 2.03 8.96 -18.86
N GLY A 179 2.75 9.62 -19.76
CA GLY A 179 4.15 9.34 -20.08
C GLY A 179 5.11 9.82 -18.99
N SER A 180 6.38 9.41 -19.08
CA SER A 180 7.46 9.88 -18.20
C SER A 180 7.76 11.38 -18.37
N ASP A 181 7.43 11.94 -19.53
CA ASP A 181 7.42 13.38 -19.81
C ASP A 181 6.21 14.10 -19.19
N LYS A 182 5.40 13.38 -18.42
CA LYS A 182 4.17 13.83 -17.77
C LYS A 182 3.07 14.16 -18.77
N SER A 183 3.20 13.83 -20.06
CA SER A 183 2.19 14.08 -21.11
C SER A 183 1.09 13.00 -21.14
N PHE A 184 -0.09 13.32 -21.68
CA PHE A 184 -1.13 12.30 -21.86
C PHE A 184 -0.74 11.36 -23.00
N THR A 185 -0.79 10.05 -22.76
CA THR A 185 -0.61 9.03 -23.81
C THR A 185 -1.96 8.61 -24.38
N TRP A 186 -2.86 8.18 -23.50
CA TRP A 186 -4.24 7.79 -23.84
C TRP A 186 -5.14 7.85 -22.61
N GLN A 187 -6.45 7.81 -22.82
CA GLN A 187 -7.46 7.67 -21.77
C GLN A 187 -8.57 6.72 -22.25
N THR A 188 -8.94 5.78 -21.39
CA THR A 188 -10.02 4.82 -21.63
C THR A 188 -11.13 5.07 -20.63
N LYS A 189 -12.37 5.18 -21.13
CA LYS A 189 -13.56 5.52 -20.33
C LYS A 189 -14.50 4.34 -20.21
N TYR A 190 -15.13 4.20 -19.05
CA TYR A 190 -16.03 3.11 -18.69
C TYR A 190 -17.35 3.70 -18.20
N ALA A 191 -18.41 3.45 -18.98
CA ALA A 191 -19.75 3.89 -18.63
C ALA A 191 -20.26 3.15 -17.40
N ILE A 192 -21.01 3.85 -16.57
CA ILE A 192 -21.65 3.31 -15.38
C ILE A 192 -23.16 3.41 -15.60
N LEU A 193 -23.85 2.29 -15.42
CA LEU A 193 -25.27 2.12 -15.73
C LEU A 193 -26.16 2.13 -14.48
N GLU A 194 -25.57 2.34 -13.30
CA GLU A 194 -26.23 2.53 -12.02
C GLU A 194 -25.58 3.71 -11.29
N ASN A 195 -26.37 4.52 -10.58
CA ASN A 195 -25.84 5.70 -9.88
C ASN A 195 -24.94 5.29 -8.71
N GLN A 196 -23.63 5.58 -8.82
CA GLN A 196 -22.62 5.28 -7.80
C GLN A 196 -22.19 6.50 -6.97
N ASN A 197 -22.93 7.62 -7.06
CA ASN A 197 -22.51 8.88 -6.45
C ASN A 197 -22.41 8.81 -4.92
N GLU A 198 -23.26 8.04 -4.25
CA GLU A 198 -23.16 7.85 -2.80
C GLU A 198 -21.89 7.06 -2.43
N ALA A 199 -21.56 6.00 -3.18
CA ALA A 199 -20.37 5.21 -2.96
C ALA A 199 -19.08 6.03 -3.17
N ILE A 200 -19.06 6.86 -4.22
CA ILE A 200 -17.97 7.80 -4.49
C ILE A 200 -17.89 8.89 -3.42
N PHE A 201 -19.03 9.45 -2.99
CA PHE A 201 -19.08 10.42 -1.89
C PHE A 201 -18.47 9.84 -0.62
N ASN A 202 -18.93 8.66 -0.20
CA ASN A 202 -18.43 7.96 0.98
C ASN A 202 -16.91 7.74 0.91
N HIS A 203 -16.39 7.32 -0.25
CA HIS A 203 -14.96 7.15 -0.46
C HIS A 203 -14.19 8.49 -0.40
N LEU A 204 -14.61 9.52 -1.16
CA LEU A 204 -13.88 10.80 -1.26
C LEU A 204 -13.87 11.60 0.05
N PHE A 205 -14.92 11.47 0.85
CA PHE A 205 -15.09 12.24 2.09
C PHE A 205 -14.75 11.44 3.36
N TYR A 206 -14.32 10.18 3.20
CA TYR A 206 -13.97 9.28 4.31
C TYR A 206 -15.16 9.07 5.26
N VAL A 207 -16.34 8.88 4.68
CA VAL A 207 -17.60 8.64 5.40
C VAL A 207 -18.05 7.20 5.12
N ASN A 208 -18.39 6.45 6.16
CA ASN A 208 -18.81 5.04 6.08
C ASN A 208 -17.73 4.10 5.51
N LYS A 209 -17.76 3.81 4.21
CA LYS A 209 -17.01 2.72 3.56
C LYS A 209 -16.03 3.28 2.55
N ARG A 210 -14.76 2.89 2.68
CA ARG A 210 -13.73 3.14 1.66
C ARG A 210 -13.68 1.98 0.68
N LEU A 211 -13.68 2.31 -0.61
CA LEU A 211 -13.56 1.35 -1.70
C LEU A 211 -12.10 1.13 -2.12
N PRO A 212 -11.71 -0.10 -2.49
CA PRO A 212 -10.34 -0.43 -2.90
C PRO A 212 -10.08 -0.06 -4.37
N PHE A 213 -10.06 1.23 -4.68
CA PHE A 213 -9.61 1.70 -5.98
C PHE A 213 -8.11 1.47 -6.12
N PHE A 214 -7.69 0.81 -7.21
CA PHE A 214 -6.29 0.61 -7.52
C PHE A 214 -6.04 0.56 -9.02
N THR A 215 -4.78 0.74 -9.41
CA THR A 215 -4.29 0.62 -10.79
C THR A 215 -2.99 -0.17 -10.81
N GLY A 216 -2.73 -0.93 -11.86
CA GLY A 216 -1.50 -1.71 -11.98
C GLY A 216 -1.13 -2.04 -13.41
N SER A 217 0.05 -2.63 -13.57
CA SER A 217 0.63 -2.98 -14.86
C SER A 217 0.77 -4.50 -14.99
N LEU A 218 0.61 -5.01 -16.20
CA LEU A 218 0.94 -6.37 -16.62
C LEU A 218 2.36 -6.42 -17.22
N GLU A 219 3.00 -7.59 -17.21
CA GLU A 219 4.36 -7.74 -17.76
C GLU A 219 4.45 -7.57 -19.28
N ASP A 220 3.35 -7.85 -19.99
CA ASP A 220 3.21 -7.74 -21.45
C ASP A 220 2.96 -6.29 -21.92
N GLY A 221 2.94 -5.34 -20.99
CA GLY A 221 2.67 -3.93 -21.25
C GLY A 221 1.21 -3.54 -21.17
N GLY A 222 0.29 -4.48 -20.91
CA GLY A 222 -1.09 -4.17 -20.55
C GLY A 222 -1.22 -3.54 -19.16
N TYR A 223 -2.42 -3.07 -18.84
CA TYR A 223 -2.71 -2.41 -17.57
C TYR A 223 -4.07 -2.82 -17.03
N PHE A 224 -4.31 -2.54 -15.75
CA PHE A 224 -5.60 -2.75 -15.14
C PHE A 224 -5.96 -1.65 -14.14
N MET A 225 -7.25 -1.50 -13.90
CA MET A 225 -7.80 -0.67 -12.82
C MET A 225 -8.89 -1.43 -12.09
N ASN A 226 -9.08 -1.19 -10.80
CA ASN A 226 -10.31 -1.53 -10.10
C ASN A 226 -11.14 -0.27 -9.97
N GLY A 227 -12.24 -0.18 -10.72
CA GLY A 227 -13.09 1.00 -10.84
C GLY A 227 -14.53 0.63 -11.20
N PHE A 228 -15.46 1.58 -11.11
CA PHE A 228 -16.85 1.31 -11.47
C PHE A 228 -16.99 1.20 -12.99
N SER A 229 -17.63 0.11 -13.43
CA SER A 229 -17.90 -0.20 -14.83
C SER A 229 -19.20 -0.98 -14.91
N ASP A 230 -20.07 -0.62 -15.86
CA ASP A 230 -21.42 -1.14 -15.97
C ASP A 230 -22.22 -1.00 -14.66
N PHE A 231 -22.42 -2.08 -13.91
CA PHE A 231 -23.25 -2.10 -12.70
C PHE A 231 -22.45 -2.32 -11.40
N THR A 232 -21.12 -2.41 -11.47
CA THR A 232 -20.33 -2.92 -10.35
C THR A 232 -18.92 -2.34 -10.30
N LEU A 233 -18.29 -2.43 -9.13
CA LEU A 233 -16.86 -2.20 -8.97
C LEU A 233 -16.11 -3.44 -9.49
N SER A 234 -15.33 -3.26 -10.56
CA SER A 234 -14.69 -4.35 -11.31
C SER A 234 -13.24 -4.05 -11.60
N VAL A 235 -12.45 -5.12 -11.74
CA VAL A 235 -11.11 -5.00 -12.31
C VAL A 235 -11.23 -5.02 -13.83
N GLU A 236 -10.91 -3.92 -14.49
CA GLU A 236 -10.93 -3.76 -15.95
C GLU A 236 -9.51 -3.83 -16.50
N PHE A 237 -9.30 -4.62 -17.55
CA PHE A 237 -8.00 -4.77 -18.21
C PHE A 237 -7.99 -4.02 -19.54
N VAL A 238 -6.82 -3.46 -19.87
CA VAL A 238 -6.54 -2.81 -21.15
C VAL A 238 -5.20 -3.28 -21.71
N ASP A 239 -5.07 -3.24 -23.04
CA ASP A 239 -3.77 -3.39 -23.69
C ASP A 239 -2.88 -2.15 -23.49
N ALA A 240 -1.66 -2.21 -24.02
CA ALA A 240 -0.67 -1.13 -23.88
C ALA A 240 -1.14 0.23 -24.45
N ASN A 241 -2.11 0.23 -25.36
CA ASN A 241 -2.67 1.40 -26.02
C ASN A 241 -4.02 1.85 -25.43
N GLY A 242 -4.47 1.23 -24.33
CA GLY A 242 -5.75 1.54 -23.69
C GLY A 242 -6.95 0.82 -24.32
N GLY A 243 -6.74 -0.11 -25.26
CA GLY A 243 -7.81 -0.93 -25.82
C GLY A 243 -8.36 -1.87 -24.76
N LYS A 244 -9.67 -1.80 -24.47
CA LYS A 244 -10.34 -2.66 -23.48
C LYS A 244 -10.17 -4.14 -23.85
N GLN A 245 -9.83 -4.94 -22.85
CA GLN A 245 -9.63 -6.38 -22.98
C GLN A 245 -10.74 -7.11 -22.20
N GLY A 246 -10.39 -7.78 -21.10
CA GLY A 246 -11.32 -8.46 -20.21
C GLY A 246 -11.57 -7.72 -18.90
N ALA A 247 -12.25 -8.39 -17.98
CA ALA A 247 -12.58 -7.87 -16.67
C ALA A 247 -12.73 -8.97 -15.62
N ILE A 248 -12.64 -8.62 -14.34
CA ILE A 248 -13.17 -9.42 -13.22
C ILE A 248 -14.38 -8.67 -12.68
N GLN A 249 -15.58 -9.19 -12.95
CA GLN A 249 -16.82 -8.58 -12.50
C GLN A 249 -17.04 -8.86 -11.02
N GLY A 250 -17.22 -7.77 -10.27
CA GLY A 250 -17.63 -7.79 -8.87
C GLY A 250 -19.14 -8.00 -8.68
N PHE A 251 -19.60 -7.68 -7.48
CA PHE A 251 -21.00 -7.59 -7.10
C PHE A 251 -21.27 -6.24 -6.44
N ARG A 252 -21.72 -5.27 -7.25
CA ARG A 252 -21.88 -3.86 -6.84
C ARG A 252 -20.58 -3.35 -6.22
N ASP A 253 -20.65 -2.70 -5.07
CA ASP A 253 -19.52 -2.36 -4.23
C ASP A 253 -19.36 -3.35 -3.04
N GLU A 254 -20.18 -4.40 -2.96
CA GLU A 254 -20.22 -5.34 -1.83
C GLU A 254 -19.37 -6.59 -2.04
N GLY A 255 -18.87 -6.85 -3.25
CA GLY A 255 -17.92 -7.92 -3.47
C GLY A 255 -17.00 -7.62 -4.64
N THR A 256 -15.76 -7.26 -4.36
CA THR A 256 -14.78 -6.95 -5.42
C THR A 256 -13.37 -7.34 -4.97
N VAL A 257 -12.41 -7.11 -5.85
CA VAL A 257 -10.98 -7.27 -5.58
C VAL A 257 -10.51 -6.13 -4.69
N SER A 258 -9.77 -6.44 -3.65
CA SER A 258 -9.17 -5.46 -2.72
C SER A 258 -7.75 -5.07 -3.12
N SER A 259 -7.00 -6.01 -3.67
CA SER A 259 -5.63 -5.80 -4.13
C SER A 259 -5.27 -6.87 -5.16
N LEU A 260 -4.49 -6.51 -6.17
CA LEU A 260 -4.09 -7.39 -7.27
C LEU A 260 -2.65 -7.11 -7.68
N VAL A 261 -1.85 -8.16 -7.76
CA VAL A 261 -0.47 -8.15 -8.24
C VAL A 261 -0.34 -9.16 -9.36
N HIS A 262 0.14 -8.71 -10.52
CA HIS A 262 0.49 -9.59 -11.63
C HIS A 262 1.82 -10.30 -11.35
N LEU A 263 1.85 -11.63 -11.50
CA LEU A 263 3.04 -12.45 -11.23
C LEU A 263 3.80 -12.74 -12.53
N SER A 264 3.17 -13.49 -13.43
CA SER A 264 3.66 -13.85 -14.76
C SER A 264 2.53 -14.51 -15.57
N GLY A 265 2.52 -14.34 -16.89
CA GLY A 265 1.49 -14.88 -17.78
C GLY A 265 0.08 -14.52 -17.30
N ASN A 266 -0.75 -15.54 -17.11
CA ASN A 266 -2.12 -15.40 -16.60
C ASN A 266 -2.22 -15.58 -15.08
N GLN A 267 -1.10 -15.55 -14.36
CA GLN A 267 -1.04 -15.77 -12.91
C GLN A 267 -0.99 -14.46 -12.14
N PHE A 268 -1.81 -14.40 -11.11
CA PHE A 268 -1.98 -13.25 -10.24
C PHE A 268 -1.97 -13.67 -8.78
N SER A 269 -1.54 -12.75 -7.93
CA SER A 269 -1.76 -12.79 -6.48
C SER A 269 -2.76 -11.71 -6.14
N MET A 270 -3.80 -12.06 -5.36
CA MET A 270 -4.86 -11.10 -5.06
C MET A 270 -5.48 -11.30 -3.69
N SER A 271 -6.20 -10.28 -3.25
CA SER A 271 -7.20 -10.38 -2.19
C SER A 271 -8.54 -9.88 -2.70
N LYS A 272 -9.62 -10.42 -2.15
CA LYS A 272 -10.98 -9.97 -2.44
C LYS A 272 -11.81 -9.96 -1.16
N TYR A 273 -12.93 -9.27 -1.21
CA TYR A 273 -13.94 -9.37 -0.17
C TYR A 273 -15.31 -9.71 -0.76
N SER A 274 -16.16 -10.27 0.09
CA SER A 274 -17.58 -10.46 -0.15
C SER A 274 -18.32 -10.09 1.12
N TYR A 275 -19.10 -9.01 1.06
CA TYR A 275 -19.70 -8.32 2.19
C TYR A 275 -18.66 -7.96 3.26
N THR A 276 -18.54 -8.79 4.29
CA THR A 276 -17.65 -8.59 5.45
C THR A 276 -16.54 -9.64 5.54
N GLN A 277 -16.50 -10.59 4.60
CA GLN A 277 -15.53 -11.66 4.57
C GLN A 277 -14.40 -11.33 3.61
N ASN A 278 -13.16 -11.47 4.08
CA ASN A 278 -11.95 -11.26 3.29
C ASN A 278 -11.33 -12.61 2.89
N PHE A 279 -10.88 -12.68 1.64
CA PHE A 279 -10.26 -13.85 1.04
C PHE A 279 -8.88 -13.51 0.48
N VAL A 280 -7.94 -14.41 0.69
CA VAL A 280 -6.57 -14.34 0.18
C VAL A 280 -6.37 -15.41 -0.87
N LEU A 281 -5.89 -14.99 -2.04
CA LEU A 281 -5.61 -15.83 -3.20
C LEU A 281 -4.13 -15.64 -3.60
N PRO A 282 -3.19 -16.33 -2.95
CA PRO A 282 -1.76 -16.18 -3.19
C PRO A 282 -1.36 -16.47 -4.63
N LEU A 283 -2.05 -17.42 -5.26
CA LEU A 283 -1.92 -17.74 -6.67
C LEU A 283 -3.31 -18.03 -7.24
N THR A 284 -3.71 -17.25 -8.24
CA THR A 284 -4.89 -17.50 -9.04
C THR A 284 -4.53 -17.36 -10.52
N GLU A 285 -5.16 -18.14 -11.38
CA GLU A 285 -4.95 -18.10 -12.81
C GLU A 285 -6.25 -17.80 -13.53
N PHE A 286 -6.26 -16.79 -14.40
CA PHE A 286 -7.39 -16.45 -15.26
C PHE A 286 -6.91 -15.68 -16.49
N ASP A 287 -7.69 -15.72 -17.57
CA ASP A 287 -7.38 -14.97 -18.79
C ASP A 287 -7.85 -13.50 -18.64
N PRO A 288 -6.94 -12.51 -18.63
CA PRO A 288 -7.29 -11.10 -18.48
C PRO A 288 -7.94 -10.49 -19.74
N THR A 289 -8.06 -11.25 -20.83
CA THR A 289 -8.66 -10.81 -22.10
C THR A 289 -10.14 -11.16 -22.22
N VAL A 290 -10.70 -11.89 -21.24
CA VAL A 290 -12.12 -12.26 -21.17
C VAL A 290 -12.78 -11.75 -19.90
N VAL A 291 -14.11 -11.82 -19.87
CA VAL A 291 -14.88 -11.50 -18.66
C VAL A 291 -14.87 -12.68 -17.71
N ASN A 292 -14.34 -12.48 -16.51
CA ASN A 292 -14.30 -13.42 -15.40
C ASN A 292 -15.28 -12.98 -14.30
N ASN A 293 -15.80 -13.91 -13.51
CA ASN A 293 -16.63 -13.59 -12.35
C ASN A 293 -15.83 -13.77 -11.05
N ILE A 294 -15.90 -12.79 -10.15
CA ILE A 294 -15.19 -12.89 -8.86
C ILE A 294 -15.62 -14.08 -8.00
N LYS A 295 -16.83 -14.61 -8.21
CA LYS A 295 -17.35 -15.79 -7.52
C LYS A 295 -16.68 -17.09 -7.96
N ASP A 296 -16.16 -17.13 -9.18
CA ASP A 296 -15.48 -18.31 -9.74
C ASP A 296 -14.00 -18.37 -9.30
N LEU A 297 -13.49 -17.29 -8.68
CA LEU A 297 -12.15 -17.22 -8.12
C LEU A 297 -12.17 -17.64 -6.65
N ASP A 298 -11.90 -18.91 -6.36
CA ASP A 298 -11.86 -19.42 -4.99
C ASP A 298 -10.69 -18.83 -4.19
N GLY A 299 -10.89 -18.62 -2.88
CA GLY A 299 -9.86 -18.06 -2.01
C GLY A 299 -9.97 -18.54 -0.58
N ASN A 300 -8.87 -18.37 0.16
CA ASN A 300 -8.79 -18.78 1.55
C ASN A 300 -9.38 -17.69 2.45
N GLU A 301 -10.37 -18.03 3.27
CA GLU A 301 -10.92 -17.11 4.25
C GLU A 301 -9.95 -16.97 5.44
N PHE A 302 -9.76 -15.73 5.90
CA PHE A 302 -9.00 -15.44 7.12
C PHE A 302 -9.93 -14.75 8.13
N PRO A 303 -10.59 -15.51 9.03
CA PRO A 303 -11.57 -14.96 9.98
C PRO A 303 -11.01 -13.92 10.95
N GLU A 304 -9.69 -13.82 11.09
CA GLU A 304 -9.03 -12.81 11.92
C GLU A 304 -8.95 -11.42 11.29
N LEU A 305 -9.18 -11.31 9.96
CA LEU A 305 -9.19 -10.03 9.27
C LEU A 305 -10.41 -9.20 9.65
N ALA A 306 -10.20 -7.89 9.82
CA ALA A 306 -11.28 -6.93 9.96
C ALA A 306 -12.17 -6.96 8.70
N PRO A 307 -13.46 -6.64 8.79
CA PRO A 307 -14.40 -6.76 7.68
C PRO A 307 -14.21 -5.71 6.56
N GLU A 308 -13.26 -4.79 6.71
CA GLU A 308 -12.98 -3.71 5.76
C GLU A 308 -12.00 -4.18 4.66
N PRO A 309 -12.11 -3.66 3.42
CA PRO A 309 -11.36 -4.15 2.25
C PRO A 309 -9.89 -3.72 2.18
N ASP A 310 -9.28 -3.35 3.31
CA ASP A 310 -7.91 -2.81 3.37
C ASP A 310 -6.87 -3.91 3.50
N VAL A 311 -6.59 -4.54 2.35
CA VAL A 311 -5.48 -5.49 2.19
C VAL A 311 -4.47 -4.89 1.20
N ARG A 312 -3.19 -5.06 1.48
CA ARG A 312 -2.09 -4.75 0.57
C ARG A 312 -1.32 -6.02 0.25
N VAL A 313 -1.06 -6.24 -1.03
CA VAL A 313 -0.24 -7.36 -1.51
C VAL A 313 1.05 -6.80 -2.08
N LEU A 314 2.18 -7.32 -1.61
CA LEU A 314 3.51 -6.97 -2.09
C LEU A 314 4.28 -8.24 -2.43
N ARG A 315 4.83 -8.29 -3.63
CA ARG A 315 5.84 -9.30 -4.00
C ARG A 315 7.21 -8.78 -3.57
N GLN A 316 7.89 -9.51 -2.70
CA GLN A 316 9.16 -9.11 -2.09
C GLN A 316 10.19 -10.21 -2.20
N THR A 317 11.43 -9.84 -2.53
CA THR A 317 12.56 -10.78 -2.47
C THR A 317 13.16 -10.77 -1.07
N ILE A 318 13.29 -11.94 -0.46
CA ILE A 318 13.90 -12.12 0.86
C ILE A 318 14.97 -13.21 0.73
N ASN A 319 16.25 -12.87 0.98
CA ASN A 319 17.36 -13.82 0.87
C ASN A 319 17.42 -14.55 -0.49
N GLY A 320 17.13 -13.82 -1.59
CA GLY A 320 17.16 -14.33 -2.95
C GLY A 320 15.91 -15.10 -3.42
N ASN A 321 14.94 -15.37 -2.54
CA ASN A 321 13.69 -16.04 -2.89
C ASN A 321 12.53 -15.04 -2.93
N SER A 322 11.53 -15.29 -3.78
CA SER A 322 10.35 -14.42 -3.90
C SER A 322 9.22 -14.86 -2.98
N TYR A 323 8.64 -13.89 -2.28
CA TYR A 323 7.53 -14.08 -1.35
C TYR A 323 6.40 -13.10 -1.64
N LEU A 324 5.17 -13.51 -1.39
CA LEU A 324 3.99 -12.65 -1.41
C LEU A 324 3.60 -12.29 0.02
N ILE A 325 3.68 -11.01 0.33
CA ILE A 325 3.35 -10.45 1.63
C ILE A 325 1.96 -9.82 1.56
N TYR A 326 1.04 -10.33 2.37
CA TYR A 326 -0.29 -9.78 2.57
C TYR A 326 -0.32 -9.02 3.87
N ALA A 327 -0.55 -7.70 3.82
CA ALA A 327 -0.76 -6.87 5.00
C ALA A 327 -2.22 -6.44 5.11
N ALA A 328 -2.83 -6.59 6.28
CA ALA A 328 -4.23 -6.28 6.49
C ALA A 328 -4.53 -5.90 7.94
N ASN A 329 -5.66 -5.24 8.16
CA ASN A 329 -6.17 -4.96 9.51
C ASN A 329 -6.73 -6.23 10.15
N SER A 330 -6.36 -6.50 11.40
CA SER A 330 -6.94 -7.60 12.18
C SER A 330 -8.10 -7.12 13.05
N LYS A 331 -8.97 -8.04 13.46
CA LYS A 331 -10.00 -7.82 14.49
C LYS A 331 -9.42 -7.47 15.87
N SER A 332 -8.11 -7.68 16.06
CA SER A 332 -7.38 -7.33 17.28
C SER A 332 -6.74 -5.94 17.22
N ASN A 333 -7.17 -5.07 16.29
CA ASN A 333 -6.70 -3.68 16.17
C ASN A 333 -5.21 -3.53 15.77
N GLN A 334 -4.61 -4.58 15.22
CA GLN A 334 -3.24 -4.61 14.73
C GLN A 334 -3.20 -4.75 13.21
N ILE A 335 -2.04 -4.49 12.62
CA ILE A 335 -1.78 -4.86 11.22
C ILE A 335 -1.09 -6.22 11.24
N VAL A 336 -1.69 -7.19 10.57
CA VAL A 336 -1.16 -8.54 10.41
C VAL A 336 -0.52 -8.68 9.04
N LEU A 337 0.64 -9.32 8.99
CA LEU A 337 1.36 -9.65 7.77
C LEU A 337 1.42 -11.17 7.64
N TYR A 338 1.08 -11.69 6.47
CA TYR A 338 1.24 -13.09 6.10
C TYR A 338 2.22 -13.20 4.95
N ALA A 339 3.08 -14.21 4.98
CA ALA A 339 3.99 -14.50 3.89
C ALA A 339 3.67 -15.85 3.24
N TYR A 340 3.71 -15.84 1.91
CA TYR A 340 3.63 -17.03 1.07
C TYR A 340 4.89 -17.14 0.24
N ASP A 341 5.50 -18.32 0.23
CA ASP A 341 6.63 -18.67 -0.62
C ASP A 341 6.14 -18.91 -2.05
N GLU A 342 6.59 -18.09 -2.98
CA GLU A 342 6.08 -18.10 -4.36
C GLU A 342 6.50 -19.35 -5.12
N ALA A 343 7.70 -19.90 -4.84
CA ALA A 343 8.14 -21.14 -5.48
C ALA A 343 7.23 -22.31 -5.06
N LYS A 344 6.85 -22.35 -3.78
CA LYS A 344 5.93 -23.37 -3.26
C LYS A 344 4.48 -23.18 -3.73
N LEU A 345 4.09 -22.00 -4.21
CA LEU A 345 2.77 -21.80 -4.81
C LEU A 345 2.64 -22.52 -6.17
N ALA A 346 3.71 -22.50 -6.96
CA ALA A 346 3.77 -23.20 -8.23
C ALA A 346 3.87 -24.73 -8.07
N GLU A 347 4.34 -25.19 -6.91
CA GLU A 347 4.51 -26.60 -6.57
C GLU A 347 3.33 -27.12 -5.74
N ASN A 348 3.02 -28.42 -5.84
CA ASN A 348 2.07 -29.12 -4.97
C ASN A 348 0.66 -28.48 -4.82
N GLY A 349 0.19 -27.72 -5.81
CA GLY A 349 -1.11 -27.05 -5.74
C GLY A 349 -1.20 -25.98 -4.64
N GLY A 350 -0.07 -25.39 -4.23
CA GLY A 350 0.00 -24.35 -3.20
C GLY A 350 0.01 -24.85 -1.76
N GLU A 351 0.08 -26.17 -1.54
CA GLU A 351 0.21 -26.75 -0.20
C GLU A 351 1.53 -26.31 0.46
N PHE A 352 1.49 -25.93 1.73
CA PHE A 352 2.65 -25.42 2.51
C PHE A 352 3.30 -24.14 1.97
N ALA A 353 2.64 -23.43 1.04
CA ALA A 353 3.13 -22.15 0.56
C ALA A 353 3.06 -21.05 1.63
N PHE A 354 2.11 -21.13 2.57
CA PHE A 354 2.09 -20.24 3.73
C PHE A 354 3.28 -20.55 4.64
N VAL A 355 4.17 -19.57 4.84
CA VAL A 355 5.42 -19.75 5.60
C VAL A 355 5.46 -19.02 6.93
N GLY A 356 4.65 -17.99 7.13
CA GLY A 356 4.65 -17.29 8.41
C GLY A 356 3.66 -16.14 8.53
N THR A 357 3.54 -15.68 9.77
CA THR A 357 2.74 -14.51 10.15
C THR A 357 3.50 -13.65 11.15
N THR A 358 3.38 -12.34 11.03
CA THR A 358 3.84 -11.37 12.03
C THR A 358 2.80 -10.27 12.21
N ARG A 359 2.92 -9.48 13.27
CA ARG A 359 1.99 -8.38 13.58
C ARG A 359 2.78 -7.12 13.91
N VAL A 360 2.28 -5.99 13.45
CA VAL A 360 2.74 -4.66 13.85
C VAL A 360 1.58 -3.86 14.44
N GLY A 361 1.92 -2.95 15.35
CA GLY A 361 0.94 -2.30 16.22
C GLY A 361 0.71 -3.06 17.53
N PHE A 362 0.26 -2.34 18.56
CA PHE A 362 0.15 -2.88 19.92
C PHE A 362 -1.19 -2.55 20.56
N SER A 363 -1.28 -1.41 21.25
CA SER A 363 -2.40 -1.03 22.14
C SER A 363 -3.49 -0.21 21.47
N ASP A 364 -3.11 0.70 20.57
CA ASP A 364 -4.05 1.52 19.82
C ASP A 364 -4.47 0.80 18.53
N ARG A 365 -5.63 1.20 17.98
CA ARG A 365 -6.06 0.76 16.65
C ARG A 365 -5.08 1.25 15.60
N PHE A 366 -4.59 0.34 14.77
CA PHE A 366 -3.82 0.63 13.57
C PHE A 366 -4.59 0.21 12.32
N GLU A 367 -4.57 1.06 11.31
CA GLU A 367 -5.15 0.83 9.99
C GLU A 367 -4.07 0.93 8.93
N ILE A 368 -3.87 -0.13 8.16
CA ILE A 368 -2.91 -0.17 7.06
C ILE A 368 -3.24 0.88 6.00
N ALA A 369 -2.22 1.62 5.57
CA ALA A 369 -2.30 2.52 4.42
C ALA A 369 -1.54 1.95 3.23
N ASN A 370 -0.25 1.64 3.41
CA ASN A 370 0.56 0.94 2.42
C ASN A 370 1.75 0.19 3.03
N ILE A 371 2.34 -0.73 2.25
CA ILE A 371 3.60 -1.39 2.53
C ILE A 371 4.57 -1.20 1.37
N ILE A 372 5.85 -0.96 1.66
CA ILE A 372 6.91 -0.87 0.64
C ILE A 372 8.13 -1.68 1.06
N PRO A 373 8.87 -2.26 0.09
CA PRO A 373 10.20 -2.77 0.37
C PRO A 373 11.15 -1.62 0.70
N THR A 374 12.19 -1.90 1.47
CA THR A 374 13.27 -0.95 1.74
C THR A 374 14.58 -1.45 1.16
N GLU A 375 15.51 -0.55 0.86
CA GLU A 375 16.78 -0.85 0.19
C GLU A 375 17.63 -1.88 0.93
N ASP A 376 17.49 -1.97 2.26
CA ASP A 376 18.18 -2.94 3.10
C ASP A 376 17.57 -4.36 3.06
N GLU A 377 16.62 -4.64 2.17
CA GLU A 377 15.78 -5.85 2.15
C GLU A 377 14.80 -5.94 3.34
N GLY A 378 14.50 -4.82 4.00
CA GLY A 378 13.44 -4.73 5.00
C GLY A 378 12.07 -4.38 4.40
N LEU A 379 11.15 -3.97 5.29
CA LEU A 379 9.81 -3.51 4.91
C LEU A 379 9.42 -2.27 5.71
N ALA A 380 8.88 -1.25 5.06
CA ALA A 380 8.23 -0.13 5.72
C ALA A 380 6.72 -0.22 5.59
N VAL A 381 6.00 0.12 6.66
CA VAL A 381 4.54 0.05 6.76
C VAL A 381 3.99 1.40 7.19
N ALA A 382 3.24 2.06 6.31
CA ALA A 382 2.48 3.25 6.64
C ALA A 382 1.11 2.86 7.20
N ALA A 383 0.69 3.53 8.27
CA ALA A 383 -0.57 3.25 8.92
C ALA A 383 -1.19 4.51 9.52
N THR A 384 -2.51 4.46 9.76
CA THR A 384 -3.21 5.40 10.63
C THR A 384 -3.33 4.78 12.02
N THR A 385 -3.14 5.56 13.07
CA THR A 385 -3.40 5.14 14.45
C THR A 385 -4.27 6.14 15.20
N TYR A 386 -4.95 5.71 16.27
CA TYR A 386 -5.91 6.53 17.00
C TYR A 386 -5.45 6.77 18.44
N VAL A 387 -4.72 7.86 18.66
CA VAL A 387 -4.22 8.22 20.00
C VAL A 387 -5.39 8.55 20.91
N GLY A 388 -5.45 7.91 22.08
CA GLY A 388 -6.58 8.04 23.00
C GLY A 388 -7.90 7.52 22.43
N GLY A 389 -7.85 6.66 21.40
CA GLY A 389 -9.03 6.10 20.72
C GLY A 389 -9.80 7.09 19.85
N ARG A 390 -9.32 8.32 19.68
CA ARG A 390 -10.04 9.38 18.95
C ARG A 390 -9.19 10.09 17.91
N PHE A 391 -7.94 10.42 18.22
CA PHE A 391 -7.15 11.34 17.41
C PHE A 391 -6.32 10.58 16.39
N SER A 392 -6.73 10.63 15.12
CA SER A 392 -6.04 9.91 14.04
C SER A 392 -4.67 10.55 13.73
N ARG A 393 -3.63 9.72 13.65
CA ARG A 393 -2.24 10.11 13.41
C ARG A 393 -1.60 9.19 12.37
N LEU A 394 -0.64 9.73 11.62
CA LEU A 394 0.23 8.91 10.78
C LEU A 394 1.18 8.11 11.66
N ALA A 395 1.37 6.85 11.31
CA ALA A 395 2.35 5.96 11.90
C ALA A 395 3.21 5.32 10.80
N LEU A 396 4.48 5.10 11.14
CA LEU A 396 5.44 4.40 10.30
C LEU A 396 6.10 3.30 11.12
N PHE A 397 6.06 2.08 10.59
CA PHE A 397 6.82 0.96 11.10
C PHE A 397 7.90 0.60 10.10
N LYS A 398 9.07 0.21 10.61
CA LYS A 398 10.13 -0.42 9.84
C LYS A 398 10.35 -1.81 10.42
N LEU A 399 10.27 -2.84 9.57
CA LEU A 399 10.72 -4.20 9.86
C LEU A 399 12.13 -4.36 9.30
N SER A 400 12.99 -5.00 10.08
CA SER A 400 14.35 -5.31 9.66
C SER A 400 14.37 -6.49 8.68
N PRO A 401 15.48 -6.68 7.95
CA PRO A 401 15.68 -7.89 7.12
C PRO A 401 15.64 -9.17 7.96
N GLY A 402 16.06 -9.10 9.24
CA GLY A 402 15.93 -10.21 10.19
C GLY A 402 14.48 -10.54 10.53
N ASP A 403 13.62 -9.52 10.71
CA ASP A 403 12.18 -9.72 10.91
C ASP A 403 11.52 -10.37 9.67
N LEU A 404 11.92 -9.95 8.46
CA LEU A 404 11.42 -10.55 7.23
C LEU A 404 11.89 -11.99 7.01
N ARG A 405 13.15 -12.32 7.35
CA ARG A 405 13.62 -13.72 7.32
C ARG A 405 12.81 -14.60 8.26
N LYS A 406 12.53 -14.13 9.48
CA LYS A 406 11.65 -14.83 10.43
C LYS A 406 10.23 -15.01 9.87
N LEU A 407 9.68 -13.97 9.24
CA LEU A 407 8.37 -14.04 8.57
C LEU A 407 8.36 -15.05 7.42
N ALA A 408 9.47 -15.18 6.69
CA ALA A 408 9.66 -16.13 5.61
C ALA A 408 9.97 -17.57 6.08
N GLY A 409 10.07 -17.80 7.39
CA GLY A 409 10.39 -19.11 7.97
C GLY A 409 11.87 -19.52 7.82
N LEU A 410 12.78 -18.54 7.71
CA LEU A 410 14.23 -18.72 7.52
C LEU A 410 15.05 -18.54 8.79
#